data_AF-A0A7X7MXB9-F1
#
_entry.id   AF-A0A7X7MXB9-F1
#
_cell.length_a   1.000
_cell.length_b   1.000
_cell.length_c   1.000
_cell.angle_alpha   90.00
_cell.angle_beta   90.00
_cell.angle_gamma   90.00
#
_symmetry.space_group_name_H-M   'P 1'
#
loop_
_entity.id
_entity.type
_entity.pdbx_description
1 polymer ?
#
loop_
_entity_poly.entity_id
_entity_poly.type
_entity_poly.pdbx_seq_one_letter_code
_entity_poly.pdbx_strand_id
1 'polypeptide(L)' 'MLSVHDANSVTRIIHDINNPLSVIYSSLYVIQMQHPEVTDFKYWKETMHDLEELRKILHEHPYASSRLKEKS' A
#
# COMPACT_ATOMS: atom_id res chain seq x y z
N MET A 1 -25.90 3.51 9.93
CA MET A 1 -25.42 2.29 9.25
C MET A 1 -25.06 2.70 7.83
N LEU A 2 -23.80 2.65 7.42
CA LEU A 2 -23.40 3.02 6.06
C LEU A 2 -24.15 2.13 5.06
N SER A 3 -24.67 2.70 3.97
CA SER A 3 -25.33 1.92 2.93
C SER A 3 -24.34 0.91 2.36
N VAL A 4 -24.78 -0.31 2.05
CA VAL A 4 -23.94 -1.36 1.43
C VAL A 4 -23.25 -0.84 0.14
N HIS A 5 -23.89 0.10 -0.55
CA HIS A 5 -23.35 0.81 -1.70
C HIS A 5 -22.11 1.68 -1.38
N ASP A 6 -22.11 2.35 -0.23
CA ASP A 6 -21.01 3.23 0.20
C ASP A 6 -19.80 2.41 0.63
N ALA A 7 -20.03 1.28 1.32
CA ALA A 7 -18.97 0.34 1.69
C ALA A 7 -18.24 -0.24 0.46
N ASN A 8 -18.98 -0.56 -0.61
CA ASN A 8 -18.39 -1.04 -1.87
C ASN A 8 -17.56 0.05 -2.58
N SER A 9 -18.01 1.30 -2.52
CA SER A 9 -17.29 2.43 -3.12
C SER A 9 -15.97 2.69 -2.40
N VAL A 10 -15.98 2.66 -1.06
CA VAL A 10 -14.77 2.78 -0.23
C VAL A 10 -13.80 1.62 -0.48
N THR A 11 -14.31 0.39 -0.57
CA THR A 11 -13.49 -0.80 -0.89
C THR A 11 -12.75 -0.63 -2.21
N ARG A 12 -13.44 -0.13 -3.24
CA ARG A 12 -12.87 0.08 -4.57
C ARG A 12 -11.81 1.16 -4.57
N ILE A 13 -12.05 2.28 -3.86
CA ILE A 13 -11.07 3.36 -3.70
C ILE A 13 -9.80 2.83 -3.01
N ILE A 14 -9.92 2.05 -1.94
CA ILE A 14 -8.78 1.45 -1.22
C ILE A 14 -7.96 0.55 -2.16
N HIS A 15 -8.61 -0.31 -2.94
CA HIS A 15 -7.95 -1.14 -3.94
C HIS A 15 -7.21 -0.30 -5.00
N ASP A 16 -7.88 0.73 -5.51
CA ASP A 16 -7.33 1.59 -6.56
C ASP A 16 -6.15 2.44 -6.06
N ILE A 17 -6.05 2.70 -4.75
CA ILE A 17 -4.88 3.33 -4.10
C ILE A 17 -3.76 2.31 -3.81
N ASN A 18 -4.10 1.08 -3.41
CA ASN A 18 -3.13 0.03 -3.13
C ASN A 18 -2.28 -0.34 -4.36
N ASN A 19 -2.87 -0.26 -5.56
CA ASN A 19 -2.18 -0.57 -6.81
C ASN A 19 -0.99 0.36 -7.10
N PRO A 20 -1.18 1.70 -7.21
CA PRO A 20 -0.07 2.62 -7.39
C PRO A 20 0.88 2.62 -6.20
N LEU A 21 0.40 2.44 -4.97
CA LEU A 21 1.27 2.31 -3.78
C LEU A 21 2.24 1.12 -3.91
N SER A 22 1.73 -0.03 -4.37
CA SER A 22 2.54 -1.23 -4.60
C SER A 22 3.61 -0.98 -5.67
N VAL A 23 3.25 -0.28 -6.76
CA VAL A 23 4.20 0.08 -7.83
C VAL A 23 5.28 1.04 -7.33
N ILE A 24 4.91 2.05 -6.53
CA ILE A 24 5.85 2.99 -5.92
C ILE A 24 6.84 2.24 -5.02
N TYR A 25 6.34 1.38 -4.14
CA TYR A 25 7.16 0.59 -3.22
C TYR A 25 8.14 -0.32 -3.98
N SER A 26 7.65 -1.07 -4.98
CA SER A 26 8.51 -1.92 -5.82
C SER A 26 9.57 -1.11 -6.56
N SER A 27 9.23 0.06 -7.08
CA SER A 27 10.18 0.92 -7.79
C SER A 27 11.28 1.43 -6.85
N LEU A 28 10.92 1.88 -5.64
CA LEU A 28 11.89 2.33 -4.63
C LEU A 28 12.78 1.18 -4.15
N TYR A 29 12.23 -0.02 -4.01
CA TYR A 29 13.00 -1.21 -3.65
C TYR A 29 14.04 -1.56 -4.72
N VAL A 30 13.64 -1.53 -6.01
CA VAL A 30 14.58 -1.73 -7.12
C VAL A 30 15.66 -0.66 -7.14
N ILE A 31 15.29 0.61 -6.92
CA ILE A 31 16.26 1.72 -6.82
C ILE A 31 17.26 1.43 -5.71
N GLN A 32 16.82 1.06 -4.51
CA GLN A 32 17.72 0.73 -3.40
C GLN A 32 18.62 -0.47 -3.70
N MET A 33 18.11 -1.49 -4.39
CA MET A 33 18.90 -2.65 -4.81
C MET A 33 20.00 -2.27 -5.80
N GLN A 34 19.71 -1.34 -6.72
CA GLN A 34 20.68 -0.88 -7.73
C GLN A 34 21.63 0.19 -7.20
N HIS A 35 21.17 1.01 -6.27
CA HIS A 35 21.85 2.16 -5.68
C HIS A 35 21.72 2.11 -4.16
N PRO A 36 22.53 1.29 -3.46
CA PRO A 36 22.43 1.16 -2.01
C PRO A 36 22.70 2.48 -1.26
N GLU A 37 23.42 3.43 -1.87
CA GLU A 37 23.71 4.76 -1.30
C GLU A 37 22.46 5.59 -0.99
N VAL A 38 21.32 5.29 -1.62
CA VAL A 38 20.07 6.01 -1.37
C VAL A 38 19.62 5.88 0.09
N THR A 39 20.04 4.84 0.82
CA THR A 39 19.69 4.67 2.23
C THR A 39 20.28 5.75 3.14
N ASP A 40 21.32 6.44 2.66
CA ASP A 40 21.97 7.55 3.35
C ASP A 40 21.41 8.92 2.92
N PHE A 41 20.52 8.94 1.92
CA PHE A 41 19.89 10.18 1.48
C PHE A 41 18.93 10.68 2.54
N LYS A 42 18.91 12.01 2.70
CA LYS A 42 18.00 12.67 3.63
C LYS A 42 16.55 12.28 3.29
N TYR A 43 15.78 11.93 4.31
CA TYR A 43 14.37 11.52 4.21
C TYR A 43 14.11 10.15 3.58
N TRP A 44 15.13 9.38 3.16
CA TRP A 44 14.90 8.06 2.58
C TRP A 44 14.22 7.10 3.57
N LYS A 45 14.75 7.03 4.79
CA LYS A 45 14.23 6.16 5.85
C LYS A 45 12.82 6.56 6.26
N GLU A 46 12.58 7.86 6.41
CA GLU A 46 11.26 8.43 6.71
C GLU A 46 10.26 8.12 5.60
N THR A 47 10.63 8.30 4.32
CA THR A 47 9.76 8.01 3.18
C THR A 47 9.40 6.53 3.11
N MET A 48 10.38 5.63 3.29
CA MET A 48 10.13 4.19 3.31
C MET A 48 9.25 3.79 4.50
N HIS A 49 9.44 4.42 5.66
CA HIS A 49 8.60 4.21 6.84
C HIS A 49 7.16 4.68 6.61
N ASP A 50 6.95 5.88 6.07
CA ASP A 50 5.63 6.42 5.78
C ASP A 50 4.86 5.55 4.77
N LEU A 51 5.56 5.00 3.77
CA LEU A 51 4.98 4.06 2.81
C LEU A 51 4.58 2.73 3.46
N GLU A 52 5.38 2.24 4.40
CA GLU A 52 5.09 1.03 5.18
C GLU A 52 3.85 1.24 6.06
N GLU A 53 3.75 2.38 6.75
CA GLU A 53 2.60 2.75 7.57
C GLU A 53 1.33 2.93 6.72
N LEU A 54 1.42 3.61 5.58
CA LEU A 54 0.29 3.74 4.66
C LEU A 54 -0.21 2.38 4.16
N ARG A 55 0.71 1.46 3.86
CA ARG A 55 0.36 0.10 3.46
C ARG A 55 -0.35 -0.66 4.59
N LYS A 56 0.11 -0.53 5.84
CA LYS A 56 -0.57 -1.13 7.01
C LYS A 56 -1.98 -0.61 7.17
N ILE A 57 -2.18 0.71 7.14
CA ILE A 57 -3.50 1.34 7.24
C ILE A 57 -4.44 0.79 6.17
N LEU A 58 -3.97 0.68 4.92
CA LEU A 58 -4.78 0.18 3.81
C LEU A 58 -5.05 -1.34 3.87
N HIS A 59 -4.17 -2.13 4.49
CA HIS A 59 -4.34 -3.58 4.67
C HIS A 59 -5.16 -3.96 5.91
N GLU A 60 -5.09 -3.18 6.99
CA GLU A 60 -5.85 -3.41 8.22
C GLU A 60 -7.33 -3.05 8.06
N HIS A 61 -7.69 -2.31 7.02
CA HIS A 61 -9.10 -2.06 6.71
C HIS A 61 -9.80 -3.35 6.21
N PRO A 62 -10.94 -3.75 6.82
CA PRO A 62 -11.62 -5.04 6.61
C PRO A 62 -12.20 -5.27 5.21
N TYR A 63 -12.01 -4.32 4.30
CA TYR A 63 -12.50 -4.36 2.93
C TYR A 63 -11.46 -4.86 1.91
N ALA A 64 -10.17 -4.89 2.27
CA ALA A 64 -9.09 -5.38 1.41
C ALA A 64 -9.01 -6.93 1.36
N SER A 65 -9.68 -7.63 2.27
CA SER A 65 -9.55 -9.07 2.50
C SER A 65 -10.57 -9.94 1.76
N SER A 66 -11.45 -9.37 0.94
CA SER A 66 -12.48 -10.12 0.20
C SER A 66 -11.95 -10.94 -0.99
N ARG A 67 -10.66 -10.86 -1.35
CA ARG A 67 -10.04 -11.68 -2.40
C ARG A 67 -9.02 -12.73 -1.93
N LEU A 68 -8.70 -12.82 -0.65
CA LEU A 68 -7.74 -13.81 -0.14
C LEU A 68 -8.38 -15.13 0.34
N LYS A 69 -9.71 -15.26 0.28
CA LYS A 69 -10.42 -16.50 0.68
C LYS A 69 -11.00 -17.34 -0.48
N GLU A 70 -10.86 -16.92 -1.74
CA GLU A 70 -11.35 -17.69 -2.89
C GLU A 70 -10.30 -18.60 -3.56
N LYS A 71 -9.11 -18.75 -2.95
CA LYS A 71 -8.04 -19.62 -3.48
C LYS A 71 -7.48 -20.63 -2.48
N SER A 72 -8.31 -21.13 -1.56
CA SER A 72 -7.97 -22.31 -0.74
C SER A 72 -9.08 -23.33 -0.73
#